data_AF-A0A067SRX8-F1
#
_entry.id   AF-A0A067SRX8-F1
#
_cell.length_a   1.000
_cell.length_b   1.000
_cell.length_c   1.000
_cell.angle_alpha   90.00
_cell.angle_beta   90.00
_cell.angle_gamma   90.00
#
_symmetry.space_group_name_H-M   'P 1'
#
loop_
_entity.id
_entity.type
_entity.pdbx_description
1 polymer ?
#
loop_
_entity_poly.entity_id
_entity_poly.type
_entity_poly.pdbx_seq_one_letter_code
_entity_poly.pdbx_strand_id
1 'polypeptide(L)'
;RAESQDWAYLLEDSLPGELICVRRGKVLVVACGHHAMVISFGLEAHLLTMPAAVFWTIIQNDIPGSNPDAEKADKMRTFVIPETFTVNGSDQHQPRTIRILSAIVSEKYVTVLCDFSGLARMHIESKSVPWTKEDLTVGSKYWDLLFSKFKGGPDWIVEKNKAQDALLEWQLQSPISFPADPPRRPIIKEICANSNGAFSGFGRHLTNDFLGHAALHPGTPSIYICVDNELFDELFVGIPRYLKRFTNKKYITKIGRILDLKNPFRFNEDSNRHYMQSYIDFFRRCSAKISKDLYQKYLRRGLLDTHHTIGEWLLFSFQLYLLNFWMLLIITGRRILS
;
A
#
# COMPACT_ATOMS: atom_id res chain seq x y z
N ARG A 1 25.27 -6.78 -25.00
CA ARG A 1 24.47 -5.53 -25.14
C ARG A 1 25.10 -4.36 -24.38
N ALA A 2 25.74 -4.60 -23.23
CA ALA A 2 26.45 -3.56 -22.48
C ALA A 2 27.91 -3.35 -22.92
N GLU A 3 28.51 -4.34 -23.58
CA GLU A 3 29.88 -4.24 -24.11
C GLU A 3 30.04 -2.97 -24.95
N SER A 4 31.11 -2.21 -24.67
CA SER A 4 31.46 -0.93 -25.32
C SER A 4 30.56 0.27 -24.97
N GLN A 5 29.77 0.21 -23.90
CA GLN A 5 29.03 1.36 -23.38
C GLN A 5 29.75 1.99 -22.18
N ASP A 6 29.68 3.32 -22.01
CA ASP A 6 30.31 4.03 -20.87
C ASP A 6 29.81 3.54 -19.50
N TRP A 7 28.62 2.92 -19.48
CA TRP A 7 27.99 2.33 -18.29
C TRP A 7 28.24 0.81 -18.17
N ALA A 8 29.05 0.21 -19.03
CA ALA A 8 29.34 -1.23 -18.98
C ALA A 8 29.91 -1.67 -17.61
N TYR A 9 30.77 -0.85 -17.01
CA TYR A 9 31.35 -1.08 -15.68
C TYR A 9 30.31 -1.21 -14.56
N LEU A 10 29.09 -0.68 -14.77
CA LEU A 10 27.98 -0.83 -13.82
C LEU A 10 27.29 -2.20 -13.92
N LEU A 11 27.62 -2.99 -14.94
CA LEU A 11 27.06 -4.32 -15.19
C LEU A 11 28.12 -5.43 -15.14
N GLU A 12 29.40 -5.04 -15.06
CA GLU A 12 30.49 -5.93 -14.66
C GLU A 12 30.28 -6.38 -13.20
N ASP A 13 30.95 -7.46 -12.78
CA ASP A 13 30.85 -8.04 -11.43
C ASP A 13 31.24 -6.99 -10.37
N SER A 14 30.26 -6.18 -9.99
CA SER A 14 30.39 -5.18 -8.95
C SER A 14 30.54 -5.88 -7.61
N LEU A 15 31.36 -5.31 -6.74
CA LEU A 15 31.59 -5.88 -5.42
C LEU A 15 30.25 -6.07 -4.69
N PRO A 16 29.98 -7.27 -4.14
CA PRO A 16 28.83 -7.48 -3.29
C PRO A 16 28.80 -6.44 -2.16
N GLY A 17 27.62 -5.90 -1.87
CA GLY A 17 27.43 -4.93 -0.80
C GLY A 17 26.42 -5.40 0.22
N GLU A 18 26.34 -4.66 1.33
CA GLU A 18 25.27 -4.84 2.31
C GLU A 18 23.91 -4.54 1.64
N LEU A 19 22.92 -5.39 1.93
CA LEU A 19 21.54 -5.15 1.51
C LEU A 19 20.87 -4.14 2.44
N ILE A 20 20.52 -2.97 1.91
CA ILE A 20 19.88 -1.89 2.66
C ILE A 20 18.49 -1.63 2.08
N CYS A 21 17.46 -1.68 2.92
CA CYS A 21 16.08 -1.45 2.52
C CYS A 21 15.47 -0.29 3.30
N VAL A 22 14.93 0.71 2.59
CA VAL A 22 14.19 1.84 3.18
C VAL A 22 12.90 2.07 2.43
N ARG A 23 11.89 2.67 3.08
CA ARG A 23 10.60 2.97 2.45
C ARG A 23 10.18 4.42 2.68
N ARG A 24 9.40 4.95 1.74
CA ARG A 24 8.67 6.22 1.88
C ARG A 24 7.28 6.06 1.27
N GLY A 25 6.25 6.12 2.09
CA GLY A 25 4.88 5.82 1.68
C GLY A 25 4.77 4.39 1.15
N LYS A 26 4.42 4.24 -0.13
CA LYS A 26 4.26 2.95 -0.83
C LYS A 26 5.46 2.56 -1.70
N VAL A 27 6.53 3.33 -1.65
CA VAL A 27 7.74 3.11 -2.45
C VAL A 27 8.79 2.47 -1.57
N LEU A 28 9.43 1.42 -2.09
CA LEU A 28 10.55 0.74 -1.44
C LEU A 28 11.82 1.05 -2.21
N VAL A 29 12.89 1.40 -1.51
CA VAL A 29 14.25 1.41 -2.05
C VAL A 29 14.97 0.20 -1.50
N VAL A 30 15.58 -0.55 -2.39
CA VAL A 30 16.50 -1.64 -2.09
C VAL A 30 17.85 -1.28 -2.69
N ALA A 31 18.87 -1.07 -1.86
CA ALA A 31 20.22 -0.83 -2.31
C ALA A 31 21.15 -1.98 -1.94
N CYS A 32 22.08 -2.28 -2.84
CA CYS A 32 23.12 -3.28 -2.65
C CYS A 32 24.31 -2.90 -3.55
N GLY A 33 25.50 -2.85 -2.97
CA GLY A 33 26.71 -2.46 -3.69
C GLY A 33 26.52 -1.08 -4.32
N HIS A 34 26.77 -0.97 -5.62
CA HIS A 34 26.71 0.28 -6.37
C HIS A 34 25.31 0.72 -6.80
N HIS A 35 24.29 -0.13 -6.61
CA HIS A 35 22.95 0.09 -7.16
C HIS A 35 21.89 0.28 -6.08
N ALA A 36 20.97 1.20 -6.33
CA ALA A 36 19.73 1.38 -5.57
C ALA A 36 18.54 1.27 -6.51
N MET A 37 17.68 0.30 -6.25
CA MET A 37 16.45 0.06 -6.98
C MET A 37 15.27 0.65 -6.21
N VAL A 38 14.63 1.66 -6.80
CA VAL A 38 13.40 2.27 -6.32
C VAL A 38 12.21 1.55 -6.95
N ILE A 39 11.31 1.01 -6.13
CA ILE A 39 10.23 0.11 -6.53
C ILE A 39 8.87 0.72 -6.18
N SER A 40 8.02 0.86 -7.19
CA SER A 40 6.59 1.07 -7.05
C SER A 40 5.87 -0.23 -7.43
N PHE A 41 5.24 -0.90 -6.45
CA PHE A 41 4.67 -2.25 -6.62
C PHE A 41 3.41 -2.34 -7.50
N GLY A 42 2.77 -1.21 -7.83
CA GLY A 42 1.50 -1.26 -8.57
C GLY A 42 0.41 -1.99 -7.78
N LEU A 43 -0.23 -2.99 -8.41
CA LEU A 43 -1.33 -3.75 -7.79
C LEU A 43 -0.88 -5.10 -7.22
N GLU A 44 -0.17 -5.89 -8.02
CA GLU A 44 0.07 -7.32 -7.74
C GLU A 44 1.56 -7.69 -7.70
N ALA A 45 2.45 -6.70 -7.79
CA ALA A 45 3.87 -6.97 -7.62
C ALA A 45 4.17 -7.23 -6.15
N HIS A 46 5.08 -8.16 -5.91
CA HIS A 46 5.47 -8.57 -4.57
C HIS A 46 6.91 -9.09 -4.57
N LEU A 47 7.50 -9.11 -3.38
CA LEU A 47 8.79 -9.74 -3.16
C LEU A 47 8.59 -11.20 -2.76
N LEU A 48 9.39 -12.07 -3.33
CA LEU A 48 9.43 -13.48 -2.99
C LEU A 48 10.86 -13.90 -2.67
N THR A 49 11.07 -14.55 -1.54
CA THR A 49 12.39 -15.07 -1.13
C THR A 49 12.42 -16.60 -1.25
N MET A 50 13.47 -17.13 -1.85
CA MET A 50 13.68 -18.57 -2.04
C MET A 50 15.15 -18.96 -1.87
N PRO A 51 15.48 -20.24 -1.65
CA PRO A 51 16.86 -20.72 -1.68
C PRO A 51 17.51 -20.43 -3.05
N ALA A 52 18.80 -20.08 -3.06
CA ALA A 52 19.51 -19.73 -4.29
C ALA A 52 19.46 -20.84 -5.36
N ALA A 53 19.60 -22.10 -4.95
CA ALA A 53 19.49 -23.25 -5.86
C ALA A 53 18.14 -23.32 -6.60
N VAL A 54 17.05 -22.95 -5.91
CA VAL A 54 15.70 -22.93 -6.51
C VAL A 54 15.61 -21.82 -7.55
N PHE A 55 16.12 -20.63 -7.24
CA PHE A 55 16.15 -19.52 -8.19
C PHE A 55 16.93 -19.86 -9.46
N TRP A 56 18.14 -20.42 -9.32
CA TRP A 56 18.96 -20.81 -10.47
C TRP A 56 18.27 -21.85 -11.36
N THR A 57 17.52 -22.78 -10.76
CA THR A 57 16.72 -23.77 -11.51
C THR A 57 15.58 -23.11 -12.30
N ILE A 58 14.89 -22.13 -11.71
CA ILE A 58 13.76 -21.43 -12.35
C ILE A 58 14.24 -20.63 -13.56
N ILE A 59 15.34 -19.88 -13.42
CA ILE A 59 15.78 -18.99 -14.50
C ILE A 59 16.37 -19.70 -15.72
N GLN A 60 16.67 -21.00 -15.59
CA GLN A 60 17.12 -21.86 -16.70
C GLN A 60 15.98 -22.28 -17.63
N ASN A 61 14.71 -22.11 -17.22
CA ASN A 61 13.53 -22.56 -17.96
C ASN A 61 12.63 -21.36 -18.31
N ASP A 62 13.13 -20.47 -19.17
CA ASP A 62 12.35 -19.33 -19.66
C ASP A 62 11.47 -19.68 -20.86
N ILE A 63 10.34 -18.98 -20.96
CA ILE A 63 9.43 -19.07 -22.11
C ILE A 63 8.93 -17.66 -22.49
N PRO A 64 8.50 -17.45 -23.74
CA PRO A 64 7.84 -16.21 -24.15
C PRO A 64 6.58 -15.92 -23.31
N GLY A 65 6.26 -14.64 -23.14
CA GLY A 65 5.04 -14.21 -22.46
C GLY A 65 3.75 -14.50 -23.25
N SER A 66 2.60 -14.21 -22.66
CA SER A 66 1.27 -14.51 -23.23
C SER A 66 0.76 -13.53 -24.30
N ASN A 67 1.64 -12.71 -24.90
CA ASN A 67 1.24 -11.70 -25.87
C ASN A 67 0.98 -12.35 -27.25
N PRO A 68 -0.11 -12.00 -27.97
CA PRO A 68 -0.33 -12.50 -29.34
C PRO A 68 0.77 -12.09 -30.33
N ASP A 69 1.42 -10.96 -30.09
CA ASP A 69 2.56 -10.46 -30.86
C ASP A 69 3.84 -11.14 -30.37
N ALA A 70 4.49 -11.93 -31.23
CA ALA A 70 5.65 -12.73 -30.88
C ALA A 70 6.85 -11.89 -30.41
N GLU A 71 7.05 -10.70 -30.98
CA GLU A 71 8.16 -9.82 -30.58
C GLU A 71 7.91 -9.23 -29.19
N LYS A 72 6.64 -8.90 -28.88
CA LYS A 72 6.25 -8.47 -27.54
C LYS A 72 6.27 -9.62 -26.55
N ALA A 73 5.87 -10.82 -26.96
CA ALA A 73 5.91 -12.02 -26.13
C ALA A 73 7.35 -12.34 -25.69
N ASP A 74 8.31 -12.27 -26.61
CA ASP A 74 9.72 -12.46 -26.33
C ASP A 74 10.25 -11.43 -25.32
N LYS A 75 9.87 -10.15 -25.48
CA LYS A 75 10.19 -9.08 -24.52
C LYS A 75 9.52 -9.26 -23.15
N MET A 76 8.40 -9.99 -23.09
CA MET A 76 7.63 -10.30 -21.88
C MET A 76 7.99 -11.67 -21.30
N ARG A 77 9.24 -12.12 -21.49
CA ARG A 77 9.79 -13.36 -20.96
C ARG A 77 9.31 -13.65 -19.53
N THR A 78 8.89 -14.89 -19.33
CA THR A 78 8.46 -15.45 -18.04
C THR A 78 9.22 -16.75 -17.79
N PHE A 79 9.14 -17.28 -16.58
CA PHE A 79 9.88 -18.47 -16.17
C PHE A 79 8.93 -19.55 -15.71
N VAL A 80 9.18 -20.80 -16.11
CA VAL A 80 8.35 -21.93 -15.68
C VAL A 80 8.61 -22.24 -14.21
N ILE A 81 7.54 -22.38 -13.44
CA ILE A 81 7.59 -22.82 -12.05
C ILE A 81 7.65 -24.36 -12.05
N PRO A 82 8.67 -24.98 -11.44
CA PRO A 82 8.75 -26.44 -11.35
C PRO A 82 7.50 -27.07 -10.71
N GLU A 83 7.05 -28.21 -11.24
CA GLU A 83 5.87 -28.92 -10.75
C GLU A 83 5.96 -29.31 -9.28
N THR A 84 7.18 -29.51 -8.75
CA THR A 84 7.44 -29.78 -7.32
C THR A 84 6.95 -28.67 -6.40
N PHE A 85 6.77 -27.45 -6.90
CA PHE A 85 6.20 -26.32 -6.15
C PHE A 85 4.70 -26.13 -6.38
N THR A 86 4.07 -26.97 -7.20
CA THR A 86 2.63 -26.95 -7.40
C THR A 86 1.92 -27.58 -6.21
N VAL A 87 0.96 -26.85 -5.64
CA VAL A 87 0.14 -27.34 -4.52
C VAL A 87 -1.14 -27.97 -5.06
N ASN A 88 -1.45 -29.18 -4.63
CA ASN A 88 -2.70 -29.87 -5.03
C ASN A 88 -3.94 -29.00 -4.76
N GLY A 89 -4.82 -28.90 -5.75
CA GLY A 89 -6.04 -28.08 -5.69
C GLY A 89 -5.84 -26.59 -6.01
N SER A 90 -4.63 -26.15 -6.35
CA SER A 90 -4.40 -24.82 -6.94
C SER A 90 -4.62 -24.82 -8.47
N ASP A 91 -4.63 -23.64 -9.09
CA ASP A 91 -5.01 -23.40 -10.51
C ASP A 91 -4.53 -24.46 -11.53
N GLN A 92 -5.42 -24.95 -12.39
CA GLN A 92 -5.08 -25.97 -13.38
C GLN A 92 -4.34 -25.43 -14.62
N HIS A 93 -4.16 -24.10 -14.76
CA HIS A 93 -3.40 -23.54 -15.87
C HIS A 93 -1.96 -24.04 -15.89
N GLN A 94 -1.54 -24.57 -17.04
CA GLN A 94 -0.19 -25.03 -17.32
C GLN A 94 0.31 -24.45 -18.66
N PRO A 95 1.62 -24.13 -18.79
CA PRO A 95 2.61 -24.14 -17.72
C PRO A 95 2.36 -23.02 -16.72
N ARG A 96 2.64 -23.27 -15.44
CA ARG A 96 2.66 -22.21 -14.43
C ARG A 96 3.92 -21.38 -14.58
N THR A 97 3.76 -20.06 -14.55
CA THR A 97 4.89 -19.16 -14.79
C THR A 97 5.00 -18.05 -13.76
N ILE A 98 6.20 -17.52 -13.64
CA ILE A 98 6.55 -16.37 -12.81
C ILE A 98 7.30 -15.35 -13.67
N ARG A 99 6.83 -14.10 -13.65
CA ARG A 99 7.58 -12.99 -14.24
C ARG A 99 8.46 -12.34 -13.18
N ILE A 100 9.77 -12.54 -13.30
CA ILE A 100 10.79 -11.96 -12.43
C ILE A 100 11.32 -10.69 -13.10
N LEU A 101 11.17 -9.56 -12.43
CA LEU A 101 11.64 -8.26 -12.93
C LEU A 101 13.06 -7.92 -12.47
N SER A 102 13.40 -8.35 -11.25
CA SER A 102 14.74 -8.17 -10.67
C SER A 102 14.98 -9.18 -9.55
N ALA A 103 16.24 -9.41 -9.22
CA ALA A 103 16.65 -10.34 -8.18
C ALA A 103 17.76 -9.72 -7.32
N ILE A 104 17.66 -9.92 -6.02
CA ILE A 104 18.69 -9.61 -5.03
C ILE A 104 19.28 -10.96 -4.62
N VAL A 105 20.51 -11.21 -5.06
CA VAL A 105 21.17 -12.50 -4.91
C VAL A 105 22.13 -12.46 -3.72
N SER A 106 21.97 -13.41 -2.81
CA SER A 106 22.96 -13.73 -1.77
C SER A 106 23.42 -15.18 -1.91
N GLU A 107 24.42 -15.59 -1.13
CA GLU A 107 24.94 -16.96 -1.16
C GLU A 107 23.87 -18.03 -0.90
N LYS A 108 22.93 -17.75 0.03
CA LYS A 108 21.95 -18.74 0.50
C LYS A 108 20.56 -18.52 -0.07
N TYR A 109 20.16 -17.26 -0.21
CA TYR A 109 18.79 -16.88 -0.58
C TYR A 109 18.79 -15.86 -1.71
N VAL A 110 17.76 -15.93 -2.54
CA VAL A 110 17.48 -14.92 -3.56
C VAL A 110 16.11 -14.33 -3.25
N THR A 111 16.03 -13.00 -3.25
CA THR A 111 14.75 -12.29 -3.18
C THR A 111 14.46 -11.68 -4.53
N VAL A 112 13.38 -12.11 -5.16
CA VAL A 112 12.96 -11.64 -6.48
C VAL A 112 11.80 -10.66 -6.34
N LEU A 113 11.78 -9.64 -7.20
CA LEU A 113 10.59 -8.84 -7.47
C LEU A 113 9.80 -9.52 -8.58
N CYS A 114 8.60 -9.97 -8.23
CA CYS A 114 7.65 -10.57 -9.17
C CYS A 114 6.55 -9.58 -9.47
N ASP A 115 6.02 -9.61 -10.68
CA ASP A 115 4.83 -8.85 -11.05
C ASP A 115 3.96 -9.69 -11.96
N PHE A 116 2.70 -9.91 -11.59
CA PHE A 116 1.74 -10.61 -12.44
C PHE A 116 0.97 -9.64 -13.37
N SER A 117 0.74 -8.41 -12.91
CA SER A 117 -0.08 -7.40 -13.59
C SER A 117 0.65 -6.54 -14.62
N GLY A 118 1.98 -6.42 -14.52
CA GLY A 118 2.81 -5.61 -15.43
C GLY A 118 2.78 -4.12 -15.07
N LEU A 119 2.39 -3.81 -13.84
CA LEU A 119 2.18 -2.47 -13.33
C LEU A 119 3.29 -2.03 -12.35
N ALA A 120 4.20 -2.94 -11.99
CA ALA A 120 5.38 -2.58 -11.24
C ALA A 120 6.23 -1.60 -12.05
N ARG A 121 6.76 -0.60 -11.37
CA ARG A 121 7.74 0.32 -11.96
C ARG A 121 8.98 0.31 -11.11
N MET A 122 10.12 0.26 -11.77
CA MET A 122 11.44 0.30 -11.15
C MET A 122 12.24 1.46 -11.71
N HIS A 123 13.03 2.09 -10.86
CA HIS A 123 14.05 3.04 -11.26
C HIS A 123 15.36 2.66 -10.57
N ILE A 124 16.43 2.51 -11.33
CA ILE A 124 17.75 2.13 -10.79
C ILE A 124 18.64 3.37 -10.82
N GLU A 125 19.20 3.71 -9.65
CA GLU A 125 20.26 4.70 -9.51
C GLU A 125 21.56 4.01 -9.13
N SER A 126 22.64 4.38 -9.82
CA SER A 126 23.97 3.80 -9.61
C SER A 126 24.96 4.88 -9.17
N LYS A 127 25.92 4.50 -8.32
CA LYS A 127 27.00 5.37 -7.85
C LYS A 127 28.36 4.74 -8.15
N SER A 128 29.39 5.58 -8.25
CA SER A 128 30.79 5.13 -8.35
C SER A 128 31.32 4.50 -7.05
N VAL A 129 30.62 4.70 -5.93
CA VAL A 129 30.89 4.06 -4.64
C VAL A 129 29.65 3.32 -4.14
N PRO A 130 29.80 2.27 -3.32
CA PRO A 130 28.65 1.56 -2.76
C PRO A 130 27.71 2.47 -1.98
N TRP A 131 26.42 2.13 -2.01
CA TRP A 131 25.40 2.75 -1.18
C TRP A 131 25.61 2.38 0.29
N THR A 132 25.49 3.37 1.17
CA THR A 132 25.54 3.15 2.62
C THR A 132 24.19 3.44 3.28
N LYS A 133 24.07 3.08 4.56
CA LYS A 133 22.85 3.37 5.34
C LYS A 133 22.64 4.87 5.52
N GLU A 134 23.73 5.63 5.62
CA GLU A 134 23.72 7.10 5.75
C GLU A 134 23.18 7.74 4.46
N ASP A 135 23.55 7.20 3.29
CA ASP A 135 23.00 7.66 2.00
C ASP A 135 21.47 7.52 1.95
N LEU A 136 20.91 6.52 2.63
CA LEU A 136 19.48 6.21 2.64
C LEU A 136 18.75 6.69 3.90
N THR A 137 19.39 7.52 4.72
CA THR A 137 18.76 8.10 5.92
C THR A 137 17.94 9.34 5.55
N VAL A 138 16.83 9.57 6.27
CA VAL A 138 15.98 10.76 6.09
C VAL A 138 16.82 12.03 6.18
N GLY A 139 16.69 12.92 5.20
CA GLY A 139 17.45 14.18 5.13
C GLY A 139 18.82 14.06 4.46
N SER A 140 19.25 12.87 4.06
CA SER A 140 20.42 12.74 3.18
C SER A 140 20.16 13.42 1.83
N LYS A 141 21.23 13.78 1.12
CA LYS A 141 21.13 14.37 -0.24
C LYS A 141 20.44 13.46 -1.26
N TYR A 142 20.41 12.14 -1.01
CA TYR A 142 19.81 11.16 -1.92
C TYR A 142 18.36 10.82 -1.58
N TRP A 143 17.91 11.09 -0.34
CA TRP A 143 16.58 10.69 0.13
C TRP A 143 15.47 11.24 -0.78
N ASP A 144 15.39 12.56 -0.94
CA ASP A 144 14.34 13.16 -1.77
C ASP A 144 14.54 12.83 -3.25
N LEU A 145 15.78 12.73 -3.73
CA LEU A 145 16.11 12.36 -5.12
C LEU A 145 15.56 10.96 -5.48
N LEU A 146 15.84 9.95 -4.66
CA LEU A 146 15.42 8.57 -4.91
C LEU A 146 13.90 8.45 -4.96
N PHE A 147 13.20 9.12 -4.04
CA PHE A 147 11.74 9.05 -3.98
C PHE A 147 11.02 9.97 -4.95
N SER A 148 11.69 10.99 -5.50
CA SER A 148 11.11 11.90 -6.51
C SER A 148 10.67 11.19 -7.81
N LYS A 149 11.22 10.00 -8.08
CA LYS A 149 10.94 9.19 -9.28
C LYS A 149 9.49 8.72 -9.36
N PHE A 150 8.81 8.64 -8.22
CA PHE A 150 7.41 8.27 -8.15
C PHE A 150 6.62 9.36 -7.43
N LYS A 151 5.41 9.63 -7.94
CA LYS A 151 4.50 10.55 -7.26
C LYS A 151 4.26 10.07 -5.83
N GLY A 152 4.58 10.93 -4.88
CA GLY A 152 4.49 10.66 -3.46
C GLY A 152 4.44 11.96 -2.67
N GLY A 153 4.49 11.83 -1.36
CA GLY A 153 4.71 12.94 -0.43
C GLY A 153 5.48 12.43 0.79
N PRO A 154 5.76 13.29 1.76
CA PRO A 154 6.49 12.92 2.96
C PRO A 154 5.83 11.72 3.68
N ASP A 155 6.64 10.81 4.21
CA ASP A 155 6.13 9.65 4.93
C ASP A 155 5.67 10.03 6.36
N TRP A 156 4.43 9.68 6.70
CA TRP A 156 3.82 9.99 8.00
C TRP A 156 4.51 9.39 9.23
N ILE A 157 5.41 8.42 9.04
CA ILE A 157 6.15 7.77 10.12
C ILE A 157 7.57 8.31 10.20
N VAL A 158 8.32 8.30 9.10
CA VAL A 158 9.75 8.66 9.12
C VAL A 158 10.02 10.15 8.83
N GLU A 159 9.06 10.86 8.26
CA GLU A 159 9.11 12.30 7.95
C GLU A 159 7.91 13.04 8.53
N LYS A 160 7.49 12.66 9.75
CA LYS A 160 6.23 13.11 10.36
C LYS A 160 5.99 14.62 10.26
N ASN A 161 6.98 15.46 10.59
CA ASN A 161 6.82 16.91 10.56
C ASN A 161 6.54 17.42 9.13
N LYS A 162 7.33 16.98 8.13
CA LYS A 162 7.09 17.32 6.73
C LYS A 162 5.71 16.84 6.25
N ALA A 163 5.24 15.68 6.71
CA ALA A 163 3.91 15.17 6.36
C ALA A 163 2.78 16.00 6.99
N GLN A 164 2.98 16.47 8.23
CA GLN A 164 2.08 17.40 8.91
C GLN A 164 2.04 18.76 8.21
N ASP A 165 3.18 19.29 7.81
CA ASP A 165 3.28 20.54 7.04
C ASP A 165 2.53 20.42 5.71
N ALA A 166 2.70 19.31 4.99
CA ALA A 166 1.97 19.04 3.75
C ALA A 166 0.44 18.95 3.97
N LEU A 167 -0.01 18.41 5.11
CA LEU A 167 -1.43 18.37 5.45
C LEU A 167 -1.99 19.76 5.78
N LEU A 168 -1.23 20.61 6.49
CA LEU A 168 -1.58 21.99 6.76
C LEU A 168 -1.65 22.81 5.46
N GLU A 169 -0.70 22.61 4.55
CA GLU A 169 -0.72 23.24 3.23
C GLU A 169 -1.95 22.82 2.41
N TRP A 170 -2.29 21.52 2.43
CA TRP A 170 -3.52 21.02 1.83
C TRP A 170 -4.77 21.69 2.44
N GLN A 171 -4.81 21.89 3.76
CA GLN A 171 -5.90 22.60 4.44
C GLN A 171 -6.04 24.04 3.96
N LEU A 172 -4.92 24.76 3.78
CA LEU A 172 -4.91 26.16 3.36
C LEU A 172 -5.29 26.34 1.88
N GLN A 173 -4.92 25.39 1.02
CA GLN A 173 -5.19 25.47 -0.42
C GLN A 173 -6.57 24.94 -0.81
N SER A 174 -7.13 24.00 -0.03
CA SER A 174 -8.44 23.40 -0.32
C SER A 174 -9.61 24.41 -0.36
N PRO A 175 -9.65 25.50 0.44
CA PRO A 175 -10.68 26.53 0.35
C PRO A 175 -10.52 27.52 -0.81
N ILE A 176 -9.31 27.65 -1.36
CA ILE A 176 -8.93 28.73 -2.30
C ILE A 176 -9.04 28.28 -3.78
N SER A 177 -9.08 26.98 -4.03
CA SER A 177 -9.05 26.40 -5.38
C SER A 177 -10.45 26.32 -6.02
N PHE A 178 -10.80 27.32 -6.84
CA PHE A 178 -11.91 27.43 -7.81
C PHE A 178 -13.32 27.89 -7.33
N PRO A 179 -14.02 28.74 -8.12
CA PRO A 179 -15.32 29.30 -7.77
C PRO A 179 -16.51 28.42 -8.21
N ALA A 180 -17.62 28.59 -7.49
CA ALA A 180 -18.97 27.99 -7.65
C ALA A 180 -19.19 26.57 -7.08
N ASP A 181 -20.38 26.40 -6.49
CA ASP A 181 -20.85 25.39 -5.51
C ASP A 181 -20.81 23.88 -5.94
N PRO A 182 -21.02 22.91 -5.00
CA PRO A 182 -20.30 21.64 -4.86
C PRO A 182 -20.54 20.55 -5.94
N PRO A 183 -19.73 19.47 -5.95
CA PRO A 183 -18.93 18.96 -4.84
C PRO A 183 -17.43 19.06 -5.05
N ARG A 184 -16.89 20.08 -4.37
CA ARG A 184 -15.85 19.95 -3.34
C ARG A 184 -15.51 18.46 -3.11
N ARG A 185 -14.34 18.05 -3.60
CA ARG A 185 -13.98 16.65 -3.79
C ARG A 185 -14.10 15.86 -2.47
N PRO A 186 -14.73 14.67 -2.48
CA PRO A 186 -14.87 13.86 -1.27
C PRO A 186 -13.52 13.50 -0.66
N ILE A 187 -13.45 13.44 0.67
CA ILE A 187 -12.22 13.15 1.40
C ILE A 187 -11.57 11.82 1.00
N ILE A 188 -12.37 10.79 0.67
CA ILE A 188 -11.83 9.52 0.17
C ILE A 188 -11.02 9.71 -1.12
N LYS A 189 -11.44 10.63 -2.00
CA LYS A 189 -10.77 10.92 -3.27
C LYS A 189 -9.51 11.77 -3.06
N GLU A 190 -9.50 12.67 -2.08
CA GLU A 190 -8.31 13.45 -1.69
C GLU A 190 -7.22 12.53 -1.14
N ILE A 191 -7.57 11.70 -0.15
CA ILE A 191 -6.64 10.75 0.47
C ILE A 191 -6.11 9.75 -0.56
N CYS A 192 -6.99 9.13 -1.36
CA CYS A 192 -6.57 8.13 -2.35
C CYS A 192 -5.66 8.69 -3.45
N ALA A 193 -5.82 9.97 -3.80
CA ALA A 193 -4.99 10.60 -4.82
C ALA A 193 -3.71 11.23 -4.28
N ASN A 194 -3.51 11.17 -2.95
CA ASN A 194 -2.41 11.83 -2.27
C ASN A 194 -2.33 13.31 -2.66
N SER A 195 -3.46 14.02 -2.56
CA SER A 195 -3.54 15.45 -2.91
C SER A 195 -2.47 16.24 -2.18
N ASN A 196 -1.73 17.06 -2.93
CA ASN A 196 -0.60 17.86 -2.46
C ASN A 196 0.47 17.07 -1.67
N GLY A 197 0.54 15.75 -1.83
CA GLY A 197 1.47 14.91 -1.06
C GLY A 197 1.07 14.66 0.39
N ALA A 198 -0.08 15.15 0.86
CA ALA A 198 -0.49 15.13 2.26
C ALA A 198 -0.85 13.72 2.79
N PHE A 199 -1.16 12.76 1.92
CA PHE A 199 -1.73 11.45 2.29
C PHE A 199 -0.86 10.28 1.83
N SER A 200 0.46 10.47 1.84
CA SER A 200 1.43 9.45 1.44
C SER A 200 1.23 8.15 2.21
N GLY A 201 1.29 7.01 1.50
CA GLY A 201 1.07 5.68 2.09
C GLY A 201 -0.37 5.16 2.02
N PHE A 202 -1.39 6.00 1.83
CA PHE A 202 -2.78 5.55 1.79
C PHE A 202 -3.18 4.89 0.48
N GLY A 203 -3.59 3.63 0.54
CA GLY A 203 -4.34 2.94 -0.53
C GLY A 203 -5.83 2.92 -0.25
N ARG A 204 -6.62 2.45 -1.23
CA ARG A 204 -8.09 2.43 -1.14
C ARG A 204 -8.61 1.76 0.13
N HIS A 205 -8.02 0.63 0.54
CA HIS A 205 -8.45 -0.07 1.76
C HIS A 205 -8.10 0.73 3.02
N LEU A 206 -6.84 1.18 3.16
CA LEU A 206 -6.40 1.99 4.30
C LEU A 206 -7.23 3.26 4.44
N THR A 207 -7.60 3.92 3.34
CA THR A 207 -8.44 5.12 3.38
C THR A 207 -9.81 4.82 3.98
N ASN A 208 -10.48 3.75 3.54
CA ASN A 208 -11.79 3.38 4.06
C ASN A 208 -11.73 3.02 5.55
N ASP A 209 -10.74 2.20 5.92
CA ASP A 209 -10.56 1.80 7.31
C ASP A 209 -10.23 2.98 8.22
N PHE A 210 -9.32 3.85 7.78
CA PHE A 210 -8.95 5.05 8.52
C PHE A 210 -10.14 6.00 8.70
N LEU A 211 -10.91 6.27 7.64
CA LEU A 211 -12.09 7.14 7.73
C LEU A 211 -13.15 6.54 8.67
N GLY A 212 -13.28 5.22 8.72
CA GLY A 212 -14.10 4.53 9.72
C GLY A 212 -13.62 4.80 11.15
N HIS A 213 -12.32 4.65 11.43
CA HIS A 213 -11.75 4.97 12.74
C HIS A 213 -11.82 6.47 13.09
N ALA A 214 -11.71 7.34 12.09
CA ALA A 214 -11.84 8.77 12.25
C ALA A 214 -13.30 9.21 12.46
N ALA A 215 -14.28 8.32 12.25
CA ALA A 215 -15.71 8.64 12.18
C ALA A 215 -15.96 9.79 11.21
N LEU A 216 -15.47 9.63 9.97
CA LEU A 216 -15.67 10.55 8.86
C LEU A 216 -16.32 9.77 7.71
N HIS A 217 -17.42 10.30 7.16
CA HIS A 217 -18.04 9.66 6.02
C HIS A 217 -17.12 9.79 4.78
N PRO A 218 -16.91 8.73 3.98
CA PRO A 218 -16.05 8.81 2.79
C PRO A 218 -16.46 9.88 1.77
N GLY A 219 -17.77 10.14 1.72
CA GLY A 219 -18.39 11.16 0.88
C GLY A 219 -18.29 12.60 1.42
N THR A 220 -17.82 12.80 2.67
CA THR A 220 -17.70 14.15 3.25
C THR A 220 -16.82 15.02 2.36
N PRO A 221 -17.33 16.15 1.86
CA PRO A 221 -16.52 17.08 1.07
C PRO A 221 -15.37 17.64 1.92
N SER A 222 -14.16 17.60 1.39
CA SER A 222 -12.94 17.92 2.16
C SER A 222 -12.92 19.31 2.77
N ILE A 223 -13.57 20.28 2.11
CA ILE A 223 -13.76 21.63 2.63
C ILE A 223 -14.28 21.67 4.08
N TYR A 224 -15.20 20.76 4.43
CA TYR A 224 -15.92 20.79 5.70
C TYR A 224 -14.97 20.35 6.78
N ILE A 225 -14.07 19.42 6.43
CA ILE A 225 -12.96 19.02 7.26
C ILE A 225 -11.94 20.15 7.37
N CYS A 226 -11.66 20.89 6.28
CA CYS A 226 -10.66 21.98 6.32
C CYS A 226 -11.10 23.19 7.14
N VAL A 227 -12.39 23.54 7.16
CA VAL A 227 -12.92 24.70 7.91
C VAL A 227 -13.30 24.36 9.35
N ASP A 228 -13.53 23.09 9.66
CA ASP A 228 -13.83 22.60 11.00
C ASP A 228 -12.54 22.12 11.67
N ASN A 229 -12.07 22.88 12.66
CA ASN A 229 -10.85 22.57 13.39
C ASN A 229 -10.88 21.19 14.07
N GLU A 230 -12.04 20.75 14.59
CA GLU A 230 -12.15 19.44 15.25
C GLU A 230 -12.04 18.29 14.25
N LEU A 231 -12.66 18.44 13.07
CA LEU A 231 -12.55 17.43 12.00
C LEU A 231 -11.15 17.41 11.40
N PHE A 232 -10.54 18.58 11.21
CA PHE A 232 -9.16 18.67 10.74
C PHE A 232 -8.18 18.05 11.73
N ASP A 233 -8.30 18.37 13.02
CA ASP A 233 -7.47 17.80 14.09
C ASP A 233 -7.58 16.27 14.14
N GLU A 234 -8.77 15.73 13.84
CA GLU A 234 -8.95 14.29 13.72
C GLU A 234 -8.12 13.69 12.57
N LEU A 235 -7.97 14.38 11.44
CA LEU A 235 -7.04 13.95 10.39
C LEU A 235 -5.59 14.09 10.84
N PHE A 236 -5.23 15.27 11.36
CA PHE A 236 -3.87 15.64 11.75
C PHE A 236 -3.28 14.68 12.79
N VAL A 237 -4.06 14.31 13.80
CA VAL A 237 -3.65 13.36 14.84
C VAL A 237 -3.98 11.91 14.46
N GLY A 238 -5.08 11.69 13.74
CA GLY A 238 -5.57 10.35 13.39
C GLY A 238 -4.69 9.61 12.40
N ILE A 239 -4.19 10.28 11.36
CA ILE A 239 -3.36 9.64 10.32
C ILE A 239 -2.12 8.95 10.91
N PRO A 240 -1.21 9.65 11.62
CA PRO A 240 0.00 9.01 12.14
C PRO A 240 -0.33 7.94 13.17
N ARG A 241 -1.36 8.14 13.99
CA ARG A 241 -1.86 7.16 14.96
C ARG A 241 -2.33 5.88 14.29
N TYR A 242 -3.09 5.99 13.20
CA TYR A 242 -3.58 4.87 12.41
C TYR A 242 -2.43 4.12 11.73
N LEU A 243 -1.55 4.83 11.03
CA LEU A 243 -0.45 4.21 10.27
C LEU A 243 0.61 3.54 11.16
N LYS A 244 0.80 4.02 12.40
CA LYS A 244 1.69 3.39 13.39
C LYS A 244 1.29 1.95 13.75
N ARG A 245 0.03 1.54 13.50
CA ARG A 245 -0.41 0.14 13.66
C ARG A 245 0.37 -0.85 12.78
N PHE A 246 0.89 -0.39 11.65
CA PHE A 246 1.63 -1.20 10.67
C PHE A 246 3.15 -1.19 10.86
N THR A 247 3.65 -0.48 11.87
CA THR A 247 5.10 -0.37 12.13
C THR A 247 5.54 -1.08 13.40
N ASN A 248 4.59 -1.50 14.25
CA ASN A 248 4.94 -2.21 15.48
C ASN A 248 5.45 -3.64 15.18
N LYS A 249 6.33 -4.12 16.06
CA LYS A 249 6.93 -5.45 15.97
C LYS A 249 5.88 -6.57 15.93
N LYS A 250 4.76 -6.42 16.66
CA LYS A 250 3.68 -7.42 16.69
C LYS A 250 3.04 -7.61 15.31
N TYR A 251 2.82 -6.55 14.56
CA TYR A 251 2.34 -6.59 13.19
C TYR A 251 3.38 -7.27 12.29
N ILE A 252 4.62 -6.78 12.31
CA ILE A 252 5.70 -7.28 11.44
C ILE A 252 5.93 -8.78 11.68
N THR A 253 6.00 -9.23 12.93
CA THR A 253 6.23 -10.65 13.26
C THR A 253 5.03 -11.53 12.88
N LYS A 254 3.79 -11.05 13.00
CA LYS A 254 2.61 -11.84 12.64
C LYS A 254 2.41 -11.93 11.13
N ILE A 255 2.59 -10.82 10.41
CA ILE A 255 2.29 -10.74 8.98
C ILE A 255 3.52 -11.09 8.12
N GLY A 256 4.72 -10.70 8.53
CA GLY A 256 5.97 -10.96 7.83
C GLY A 256 6.60 -12.33 8.08
N ARG A 257 5.86 -13.29 8.65
CA ARG A 257 6.41 -14.62 8.94
C ARG A 257 6.63 -15.40 7.64
N ILE A 258 7.88 -15.77 7.37
CA ILE A 258 8.23 -16.72 6.31
C ILE A 258 7.88 -18.12 6.83
N LEU A 259 6.90 -18.79 6.20
CA LEU A 259 6.38 -20.06 6.70
C LEU A 259 7.10 -21.28 6.15
N ASP A 260 7.45 -21.28 4.87
CA ASP A 260 7.88 -22.50 4.19
C ASP A 260 8.94 -22.21 3.13
N LEU A 261 10.21 -22.28 3.54
CA LEU A 261 11.34 -22.15 2.60
C LEU A 261 11.44 -23.34 1.63
N LYS A 262 10.67 -24.43 1.82
CA LYS A 262 10.68 -25.57 0.91
C LYS A 262 9.83 -25.30 -0.33
N ASN A 263 8.73 -24.55 -0.20
CA ASN A 263 7.94 -24.10 -1.35
C ASN A 263 7.73 -22.58 -1.28
N PRO A 264 8.56 -21.79 -2.00
CA PRO A 264 8.46 -20.34 -1.97
C PRO A 264 7.12 -19.84 -2.55
N PHE A 265 6.47 -20.60 -3.43
CA PHE A 265 5.21 -20.21 -4.07
C PHE A 265 3.97 -20.51 -3.24
N ARG A 266 4.13 -21.12 -2.06
CA ARG A 266 3.00 -21.45 -1.20
C ARG A 266 2.41 -20.18 -0.59
N PHE A 267 1.13 -19.94 -0.86
CA PHE A 267 0.42 -18.81 -0.30
C PHE A 267 0.35 -18.90 1.24
N ASN A 268 0.65 -17.78 1.91
CA ASN A 268 0.66 -17.68 3.36
C ASN A 268 -0.74 -17.38 3.89
N GLU A 269 -1.59 -18.39 3.93
CA GLU A 269 -2.99 -18.27 4.40
C GLU A 269 -3.09 -17.74 5.83
N ASP A 270 -2.16 -18.12 6.71
CA ASP A 270 -2.19 -17.67 8.10
C ASP A 270 -1.91 -16.18 8.20
N SER A 271 -0.87 -15.68 7.52
CA SER A 271 -0.57 -14.24 7.47
C SER A 271 -1.73 -13.45 6.86
N ASN A 272 -2.25 -13.91 5.73
CA ASN A 272 -3.39 -13.30 5.06
C ASN A 272 -4.61 -13.24 5.99
N ARG A 273 -4.97 -14.35 6.63
CA ARG A 273 -6.10 -14.42 7.56
C ARG A 273 -5.91 -13.47 8.74
N HIS A 274 -4.72 -13.42 9.35
CA HIS A 274 -4.43 -12.49 10.45
C HIS A 274 -4.51 -11.03 9.99
N TYR A 275 -3.99 -10.71 8.81
CA TYR A 275 -4.08 -9.38 8.22
C TYR A 275 -5.55 -8.97 8.03
N MET A 276 -6.32 -9.79 7.30
CA MET A 276 -7.72 -9.52 7.01
C MET A 276 -8.58 -9.40 8.28
N GLN A 277 -8.35 -10.22 9.30
CA GLN A 277 -9.17 -10.24 10.52
C GLN A 277 -8.78 -9.17 11.56
N SER A 278 -7.50 -8.78 11.64
CA SER A 278 -7.00 -7.90 12.72
C SER A 278 -6.64 -6.48 12.26
N TYR A 279 -6.55 -6.26 10.94
CA TYR A 279 -6.05 -5.01 10.37
C TYR A 279 -6.94 -4.45 9.25
N ILE A 280 -8.06 -5.12 8.91
CA ILE A 280 -9.10 -4.59 8.03
C ILE A 280 -10.45 -4.61 8.75
N ASP A 281 -10.86 -3.44 9.21
CA ASP A 281 -12.02 -3.26 10.10
C ASP A 281 -13.30 -2.90 9.32
N PHE A 282 -13.19 -2.10 8.25
CA PHE A 282 -14.35 -1.53 7.52
C PHE A 282 -14.35 -1.84 6.03
N PHE A 283 -13.18 -1.87 5.36
CA PHE A 283 -13.10 -2.01 3.92
C PHE A 283 -13.71 -3.33 3.44
N ARG A 284 -14.70 -3.22 2.54
CA ARG A 284 -15.47 -4.37 1.98
C ARG A 284 -16.13 -5.25 3.06
N ARG A 285 -16.46 -4.68 4.23
CA ARG A 285 -17.24 -5.35 5.27
C ARG A 285 -18.69 -4.87 5.23
N CYS A 286 -19.64 -5.80 5.36
CA CYS A 286 -21.05 -5.45 5.59
C CYS A 286 -21.33 -5.18 7.07
N SER A 287 -20.45 -5.64 7.96
CA SER A 287 -20.57 -5.51 9.41
C SER A 287 -19.20 -5.25 10.03
N ALA A 288 -19.13 -4.29 10.97
CA ALA A 288 -17.92 -4.01 11.74
C ALA A 288 -18.23 -4.03 13.23
N LYS A 289 -17.31 -4.58 14.03
CA LYS A 289 -17.35 -4.44 15.49
C LYS A 289 -16.52 -3.22 15.86
N ILE A 290 -17.15 -2.23 16.49
CA ILE A 290 -16.49 -0.99 16.91
C ILE A 290 -16.50 -0.85 18.43
N SER A 291 -15.55 -0.08 18.97
CA SER A 291 -15.54 0.23 20.39
C SER A 291 -16.74 1.11 20.78
N LYS A 292 -17.12 1.09 22.06
CA LYS A 292 -18.16 1.99 22.60
C LYS A 292 -17.83 3.45 22.30
N ASP A 293 -16.58 3.86 22.45
CA ASP A 293 -16.15 5.24 22.21
C ASP A 293 -16.29 5.64 20.74
N LEU A 294 -15.94 4.74 19.82
CA LEU A 294 -16.12 4.98 18.38
C LEU A 294 -17.60 5.06 18.04
N TYR A 295 -18.44 4.17 18.59
CA TYR A 295 -19.89 4.24 18.41
C TYR A 295 -20.48 5.57 18.91
N GLN A 296 -20.09 6.03 20.10
CA GLN A 296 -20.53 7.32 20.62
C GLN A 296 -20.04 8.50 19.77
N LYS A 297 -18.84 8.40 19.18
CA LYS A 297 -18.35 9.39 18.22
C LYS A 297 -19.20 9.43 16.96
N TYR A 298 -19.61 8.28 16.44
CA TYR A 298 -20.53 8.17 15.30
C TYR A 298 -21.90 8.80 15.61
N LEU A 299 -22.47 8.53 16.80
CA LEU A 299 -23.74 9.13 17.24
C LEU A 299 -23.65 10.65 17.33
N ARG A 300 -22.62 11.20 18.00
CA ARG A 300 -22.43 12.65 18.16
C ARG A 300 -22.27 13.37 16.82
N ARG A 301 -21.70 12.69 15.83
CA ARG A 301 -21.52 13.22 14.46
C ARG A 301 -22.71 12.94 13.54
N GLY A 302 -23.80 12.36 14.05
CA GLY A 302 -25.01 12.09 13.26
C GLY A 302 -24.80 11.05 12.17
N LEU A 303 -23.68 10.31 12.17
CA LEU A 303 -23.35 9.32 11.14
C LEU A 303 -24.20 8.05 11.20
N LEU A 304 -25.05 7.93 12.23
CA LEU A 304 -26.02 6.84 12.41
C LEU A 304 -27.46 7.32 12.23
N ASP A 305 -27.69 8.61 11.99
CA ASP A 305 -29.02 9.14 11.71
C ASP A 305 -29.36 8.91 10.23
N THR A 306 -30.44 8.18 9.98
CA THR A 306 -30.91 7.86 8.63
C THR A 306 -31.46 9.08 7.88
N HIS A 307 -31.77 10.16 8.59
CA HIS A 307 -32.26 11.41 8.01
C HIS A 307 -31.17 12.45 7.82
N HIS A 308 -29.94 12.17 8.27
CA HIS A 308 -28.83 13.10 8.15
C HIS A 308 -28.25 13.13 6.74
N THR A 309 -28.23 14.32 6.14
CA THR A 309 -27.48 14.57 4.90
C THR A 309 -26.00 14.78 5.23
N ILE A 310 -25.15 13.92 4.67
CA ILE A 310 -23.69 14.01 4.85
C ILE A 310 -23.17 15.38 4.40
N GLY A 311 -22.55 16.13 5.33
CA GLY A 311 -21.97 17.45 5.06
C GLY A 311 -22.85 18.63 5.48
N GLU A 312 -24.05 18.38 6.02
CA GLU A 312 -24.86 19.41 6.68
C GLU A 312 -24.51 19.50 8.18
N TRP A 313 -24.63 20.70 8.76
CA TRP A 313 -24.48 20.86 10.21
C TRP A 313 -25.67 20.22 10.92
N LEU A 314 -25.42 19.44 11.96
CA LEU A 314 -26.49 18.97 12.84
C LEU A 314 -27.09 20.16 13.58
N LEU A 315 -28.26 20.63 13.13
CA LEU A 315 -29.15 21.39 14.00
C LEU A 315 -29.70 20.40 15.02
N PHE A 316 -29.00 20.23 16.15
CA PHE A 316 -29.52 19.50 17.30
C PHE A 316 -30.74 20.25 17.85
N SER A 317 -31.92 20.00 17.28
CA SER A 317 -33.17 20.20 18.01
C SER A 317 -33.36 18.95 18.87
N PHE A 318 -33.21 19.11 20.18
CA PHE A 318 -33.60 18.11 21.17
C PHE A 318 -35.13 17.98 21.13
N GLN A 319 -35.66 17.24 20.16
CA GLN A 319 -36.99 16.66 20.28
C GLN A 319 -36.81 15.16 20.50
N LEU A 320 -37.09 14.75 21.74
CA LEU A 320 -37.32 13.37 22.11
C LEU A 320 -38.33 12.75 21.13
N TYR A 321 -37.86 11.91 20.22
CA TYR A 321 -38.72 10.93 19.57
C TYR A 321 -38.32 9.54 20.08
N LEU A 322 -39.10 9.12 21.08
CA LEU A 322 -39.27 7.74 21.48
C LEU A 322 -39.76 6.91 20.29
N LEU A 323 -39.11 5.76 20.08
CA LEU A 323 -39.58 4.58 19.35
C LEU A 323 -40.11 4.78 17.92
N ASN A 324 -39.29 4.38 16.95
CA ASN A 324 -39.68 3.26 16.08
C ASN A 324 -38.42 2.48 15.64
N PHE A 325 -38.34 1.26 16.14
CA PHE A 325 -37.20 0.36 16.04
C PHE A 325 -37.36 -0.52 14.79
N TRP A 326 -37.07 0.01 13.60
CA TRP A 326 -37.00 -0.80 12.37
C TRP A 326 -35.85 -0.32 11.47
N MET A 327 -35.09 -1.29 10.96
CA MET A 327 -33.94 -1.22 10.05
C MET A 327 -32.55 -0.90 10.63
N LEU A 328 -32.10 -1.77 11.54
CA LEU A 328 -30.77 -2.36 11.43
C LEU A 328 -30.89 -3.59 10.52
N LEU A 329 -30.78 -3.41 9.20
CA LEU A 329 -30.94 -4.53 8.25
C LEU A 329 -30.01 -4.40 7.04
N ILE A 330 -28.70 -4.34 7.29
CA ILE A 330 -27.68 -4.93 6.41
C ILE A 330 -26.62 -5.64 7.27
N ILE A 331 -27.04 -6.49 8.20
CA ILE A 331 -26.24 -7.60 8.73
C ILE A 331 -27.19 -8.77 8.99
N THR A 332 -26.90 -9.91 8.37
CA THR A 332 -27.65 -11.19 8.34
C THR A 332 -28.89 -11.24 7.45
N GLY A 333 -28.70 -11.74 6.23
CA GLY A 333 -29.72 -12.51 5.54
C GLY A 333 -29.73 -13.95 6.05
N ARG A 334 -30.86 -14.39 6.61
CA ARG A 334 -31.41 -15.73 6.38
C ARG A 334 -32.88 -15.74 6.81
N ARG A 335 -33.75 -15.85 5.80
CA ARG A 335 -35.13 -16.30 5.93
C ARG A 335 -35.14 -17.59 6.76
N ILE A 336 -35.93 -17.57 7.83
CA ILE A 336 -36.57 -18.77 8.38
C ILE A 336 -38.07 -18.55 8.14
N LEU A 337 -38.79 -19.65 7.90
CA LEU A 337 -40.23 -19.83 7.61
C LEU A 337 -40.57 -20.01 6.12
N SER A 338 -40.32 -21.22 5.63
CA SER A 338 -41.36 -22.27 5.55
C SER A 338 -40.70 -23.64 5.39
#